data_AF-A0A1I6ILN8-F1
#
_entry.id   AF-A0A1I6ILN8-F1
#
_cell.length_a   1.000
_cell.length_b   1.000
_cell.length_c   1.000
_cell.angle_alpha   90.00
_cell.angle_beta   90.00
_cell.angle_gamma   90.00
#
_symmetry.space_group_name_H-M   'P 1'
#
loop_
_entity.id
_entity.type
_entity.pdbx_description
1 polymer ?
#
loop_
_entity_poly.entity_id
_entity_poly.type
_entity_poly.pdbx_seq_one_letter_code
_entity_poly.pdbx_strand_id
1 'polypeptide(L)'
;MVSDVATVSDDVRERLGDRLSGLVAADDRSTFADAEELAYAEGRVRVVVELAAGANLPSSPPLDVEARHDPFVQAFVAVDDLPALARAESVRAVRPPQSPVAADLATALGPGGGT
;
A
#
# COMPACT_ATOMS: atom_id res chain seq x y z
N MET A 1 16.85 -27.89 4.59
CA MET A 1 15.42 -28.22 4.69
C MET A 1 14.70 -26.97 4.19
N VAL A 2 14.11 -27.07 3.00
CA VAL A 2 13.51 -25.95 2.27
C VAL A 2 12.12 -25.71 2.84
N SER A 3 11.94 -24.56 3.51
CA SER A 3 10.62 -24.15 4.00
C SER A 3 9.83 -23.53 2.86
N ASP A 4 9.20 -24.40 2.08
CA ASP A 4 7.98 -24.09 1.36
C ASP A 4 6.85 -24.08 2.42
N VAL A 5 6.40 -22.89 2.83
CA VAL A 5 5.15 -22.73 3.56
C VAL A 5 4.33 -21.65 2.86
N ALA A 6 3.18 -22.08 2.36
CA ALA A 6 2.23 -21.29 1.60
C ALA A 6 1.76 -20.04 2.37
N THR A 7 1.41 -19.00 1.61
CA THR A 7 0.73 -17.73 1.98
C THR A 7 1.67 -16.51 2.03
N VAL A 8 1.73 -15.81 0.88
CA VAL A 8 2.59 -14.65 0.58
C VAL A 8 4.09 -14.97 0.65
N SER A 9 4.71 -15.15 -0.52
CA SER A 9 6.15 -15.42 -0.68
C SER A 9 6.98 -14.36 0.06
N ASP A 10 8.09 -14.75 0.69
CA ASP A 10 8.93 -13.82 1.44
C ASP A 10 9.38 -12.63 0.58
N ASP A 11 9.66 -12.87 -0.71
CA ASP A 11 9.91 -11.85 -1.74
C ASP A 11 8.81 -10.78 -1.83
N VAL A 12 7.55 -11.19 -1.69
CA VAL A 12 6.40 -10.28 -1.77
C VAL A 12 6.35 -9.38 -0.54
N ARG A 13 6.66 -9.94 0.64
CA ARG A 13 6.76 -9.20 1.90
C ARG A 13 7.90 -8.19 1.85
N GLU A 14 9.04 -8.61 1.30
CA GLU A 14 10.22 -7.74 1.15
C GLU A 14 9.93 -6.58 0.18
N ARG A 15 9.21 -6.86 -0.92
CA ARG A 15 8.80 -5.85 -1.90
C ARG A 15 7.75 -4.87 -1.40
N LEU A 16 6.77 -5.33 -0.63
CA LEU A 16 5.74 -4.50 0.02
C LEU A 16 6.29 -3.75 1.23
N GLY A 17 7.32 -4.31 1.88
CA GLY A 17 7.78 -3.87 3.18
C GLY A 17 6.83 -4.30 4.31
N ASP A 18 7.34 -4.17 5.53
CA ASP A 18 6.68 -4.64 6.75
C ASP A 18 5.29 -4.01 6.96
N ARG A 19 5.17 -2.70 6.69
CA ARG A 19 3.90 -1.95 6.83
C ARG A 19 2.79 -2.47 5.93
N LEU A 20 3.04 -2.60 4.64
CA LEU A 20 2.02 -3.07 3.69
C LEU A 20 1.73 -4.56 3.87
N SER A 21 2.74 -5.37 4.22
CA SER A 21 2.52 -6.77 4.58
C SER A 21 1.65 -6.91 5.84
N GLY A 22 1.87 -6.07 6.85
CA GLY A 22 1.05 -5.98 8.05
C GLY A 22 -0.39 -5.58 7.74
N LEU A 23 -0.58 -4.61 6.84
CA LEU A 23 -1.91 -4.19 6.38
C LEU A 23 -2.68 -5.32 5.69
N VAL A 24 -2.01 -6.14 4.88
CA VAL A 24 -2.62 -7.29 4.20
C VAL A 24 -3.05 -8.36 5.21
N ALA A 25 -2.26 -8.56 6.27
CA ALA A 25 -2.50 -9.56 7.31
C ALA A 25 -3.46 -9.08 8.43
N ALA A 26 -3.69 -7.77 8.56
CA ALA A 26 -4.55 -7.20 9.58
C ALA A 26 -6.03 -7.55 9.34
N ASP A 27 -6.71 -7.94 10.42
CA ASP A 27 -8.17 -8.15 10.43
C ASP A 27 -8.90 -6.81 10.19
N ASP A 28 -8.50 -5.78 10.95
CA ASP A 28 -8.98 -4.40 10.83
C ASP A 28 -7.98 -3.52 10.06
N ARG A 29 -8.03 -3.63 8.72
CA ARG A 29 -7.14 -2.90 7.80
C ARG A 29 -7.25 -1.39 7.93
N SER A 30 -8.46 -0.88 8.19
CA SER A 30 -8.70 0.56 8.38
C SER A 30 -7.96 1.10 9.60
N THR A 31 -8.08 0.41 10.74
CA THR A 31 -7.41 0.80 11.99
C THR A 31 -5.91 0.64 11.89
N PHE A 32 -5.43 -0.43 11.26
CA PHE A 32 -4.00 -0.62 11.03
C PHE A 32 -3.42 0.46 10.10
N ALA A 33 -4.13 0.79 9.01
CA ALA A 33 -3.73 1.87 8.12
C ALA A 33 -3.68 3.21 8.84
N ASP A 34 -4.67 3.53 9.67
CA ASP A 34 -4.68 4.78 10.45
C ASP A 34 -3.49 4.84 11.42
N ALA A 35 -3.22 3.75 12.14
CA ALA A 35 -2.10 3.64 13.07
C ALA A 35 -0.72 3.75 12.38
N GLU A 36 -0.58 3.21 11.17
CA GLU A 36 0.64 3.28 10.35
C GLU A 36 0.68 4.49 9.41
N GLU A 37 -0.27 5.41 9.54
CA GLU A 37 -0.43 6.64 8.74
C GLU A 37 -0.48 6.37 7.21
N LEU A 38 -1.13 5.27 6.83
CA LEU A 38 -1.32 4.82 5.46
C LEU A 38 -2.59 5.45 4.88
N ALA A 39 -2.51 5.95 3.64
CA ALA A 39 -3.66 6.47 2.92
C ALA A 39 -4.57 5.32 2.43
N TYR A 40 -5.44 4.85 3.31
CA TYR A 40 -6.44 3.82 3.06
C TYR A 40 -7.85 4.41 2.99
N ALA A 41 -8.57 4.13 1.91
CA ALA A 41 -9.94 4.56 1.69
C ALA A 41 -10.74 3.47 0.96
N GLU A 42 -11.93 3.15 1.48
CA GLU A 42 -12.87 2.22 0.84
C GLU A 42 -12.27 0.85 0.44
N GLY A 43 -11.40 0.24 1.26
CA GLY A 43 -10.78 -1.05 0.92
C GLY A 43 -9.55 -0.96 0.01
N ARG A 44 -9.18 0.25 -0.41
CA ARG A 44 -8.04 0.54 -1.27
C ARG A 44 -7.00 1.33 -0.51
N VAL A 45 -5.74 1.05 -0.80
CA VAL A 45 -4.61 1.80 -0.26
C VAL A 45 -3.86 2.48 -1.39
N ARG A 46 -3.48 3.74 -1.15
CA ARG A 46 -2.60 4.45 -2.07
C ARG A 46 -1.19 3.93 -1.88
N VAL A 47 -0.55 3.54 -2.97
CA VAL A 47 0.83 3.09 -2.98
C VAL A 47 1.61 3.74 -4.08
N VAL A 48 2.92 3.83 -3.86
CA VAL A 48 3.91 4.21 -4.86
C VAL A 48 4.64 2.94 -5.26
N VAL A 49 4.46 2.55 -6.51
CA VAL A 49 5.08 1.40 -7.16
C VAL A 49 6.35 1.88 -7.85
N GLU A 50 7.50 1.38 -7.43
CA GLU A 50 8.75 1.53 -8.17
C GLU A 50 8.80 0.43 -9.24
N LEU A 51 8.81 0.83 -10.51
CA LEU A 51 8.96 -0.06 -11.65
C LEU A 51 10.43 -0.33 -11.93
N ALA A 52 10.73 -1.51 -12.48
CA ALA A 52 12.06 -1.78 -13.03
C ALA A 52 12.34 -0.84 -14.22
N ALA A 53 13.62 -0.52 -14.46
CA ALA A 53 14.01 0.41 -15.51
C ALA A 53 13.53 -0.07 -16.89
N GLY A 54 12.69 0.71 -17.55
CA GLY A 54 12.10 0.37 -18.85
C GLY A 54 10.94 -0.64 -18.78
N ALA A 55 10.50 -1.03 -17.59
CA ALA A 55 9.31 -1.86 -17.42
C ALA A 55 8.04 -1.00 -17.43
N ASN A 56 6.93 -1.59 -17.88
CA ASN A 56 5.62 -0.96 -17.82
C ASN A 56 4.80 -1.58 -16.70
N LEU A 57 3.87 -0.77 -16.16
CA LEU A 57 2.89 -1.22 -15.17
C LEU A 57 2.13 -2.44 -15.70
N PRO A 58 1.93 -3.48 -14.86
CA PRO A 58 1.19 -4.65 -15.28
C PRO A 58 -0.27 -4.27 -15.57
N SER A 59 -0.88 -4.87 -16.60
CA SER A 59 -2.30 -4.65 -16.92
C SER A 59 -3.26 -5.35 -15.95
N SER A 60 -2.75 -6.23 -15.10
CA SER A 60 -3.48 -6.87 -14.00
C SER A 60 -2.57 -7.00 -12.79
N PRO A 61 -3.02 -6.64 -11.59
CA PRO A 61 -4.40 -6.23 -11.21
C PRO A 61 -4.80 -4.81 -11.66
N PRO A 62 -6.10 -4.44 -11.66
CA PRO A 62 -6.55 -3.09 -12.01
C PRO A 62 -6.01 -2.08 -10.99
N LEU A 63 -5.15 -1.18 -11.47
CA LEU A 63 -4.53 -0.12 -10.67
C LEU A 63 -5.12 1.20 -11.10
N ASP A 64 -5.69 1.93 -10.15
CA ASP A 64 -6.20 3.28 -10.41
C ASP A 64 -5.02 4.26 -10.31
N VAL A 65 -4.34 4.47 -11.43
CA VAL A 65 -3.12 5.29 -11.49
C VAL A 65 -3.51 6.77 -11.39
N GLU A 66 -3.11 7.41 -10.29
CA GLU A 66 -3.31 8.84 -10.10
C GLU A 66 -2.17 9.66 -10.73
N ALA A 67 -0.93 9.18 -10.58
CA ALA A 67 0.25 9.90 -11.05
C ALA A 67 1.34 8.94 -11.50
N ARG A 68 2.00 9.26 -12.61
CA ARG A 68 3.12 8.48 -13.14
C ARG A 68 4.35 9.37 -13.28
N HIS A 69 5.42 8.99 -12.59
CA HIS A 69 6.73 9.66 -12.57
C HIS A 69 7.83 8.63 -12.72
N ASP A 70 8.10 8.18 -13.95
CA ASP A 70 9.10 7.13 -14.24
C ASP A 70 10.40 7.32 -13.43
N PRO A 71 10.84 6.34 -12.60
CA PRO A 71 10.35 4.96 -12.48
C PRO A 71 9.23 4.72 -11.44
N PHE A 72 8.71 5.75 -10.78
CA PHE A 72 7.69 5.67 -9.74
C PHE A 72 6.28 5.87 -10.30
N VAL A 73 5.34 5.02 -9.90
CA VAL A 73 3.93 5.19 -10.24
C VAL A 73 3.08 5.15 -9.00
N GLN A 74 2.31 6.19 -8.79
CA GLN A 74 1.36 6.28 -7.71
C GLN A 74 -0.01 5.81 -8.19
N ALA A 75 -0.54 4.81 -7.50
CA ALA A 75 -1.84 4.25 -7.81
C ALA A 75 -2.57 3.83 -6.54
N PHE A 76 -3.90 3.78 -6.61
CA PHE A 76 -4.72 3.08 -5.65
C PHE A 76 -4.88 1.63 -6.06
N VAL A 77 -4.67 0.73 -5.10
CA VAL A 77 -4.83 -0.70 -5.27
C VAL A 77 -5.61 -1.28 -4.10
N ALA A 78 -6.44 -2.29 -4.36
CA ALA A 78 -7.07 -3.03 -3.29
C ALA A 78 -5.99 -3.70 -2.42
N VAL A 79 -6.18 -3.71 -1.10
CA VAL A 79 -5.20 -4.36 -0.20
C VAL A 79 -5.05 -5.85 -0.53
N ASP A 80 -6.13 -6.50 -1.00
CA ASP A 80 -6.12 -7.90 -1.43
C ASP A 80 -5.26 -8.14 -2.69
N ASP A 81 -5.12 -7.13 -3.55
CA ASP A 81 -4.37 -7.17 -4.81
C ASP A 81 -2.89 -6.75 -4.66
N LEU A 82 -2.49 -6.16 -3.53
CA LEU A 82 -1.09 -5.85 -3.22
C LEU A 82 -0.12 -7.03 -3.43
N PRO A 83 -0.40 -8.25 -2.93
CA PRO A 83 0.49 -9.39 -3.15
C PRO A 83 0.56 -9.81 -4.62
N ALA A 84 -0.51 -9.64 -5.40
CA ALA A 84 -0.49 -9.89 -6.84
C ALA A 84 0.38 -8.84 -7.57
N LEU A 85 0.28 -7.57 -7.17
CA LEU A 85 1.08 -6.47 -7.70
C LEU A 85 2.57 -6.67 -7.43
N ALA A 86 2.93 -7.03 -6.20
CA ALA A 86 4.33 -7.24 -5.80
C ALA A 86 4.96 -8.49 -6.43
N ARG A 87 4.14 -9.43 -6.93
CA ARG A 87 4.59 -10.57 -7.74
C ARG A 87 4.89 -10.20 -9.19
N ALA A 88 4.42 -9.05 -9.67
CA ALA A 88 4.67 -8.64 -11.04
C ALA A 88 6.17 -8.38 -11.25
N GLU A 89 6.72 -8.92 -12.33
CA GLU A 89 8.14 -8.82 -12.69
C GLU A 89 8.55 -7.38 -13.03
N SER A 90 7.59 -6.57 -13.50
CA SER A 90 7.77 -5.14 -13.73
C SER A 90 7.92 -4.33 -12.44
N VAL A 91 7.52 -4.88 -11.29
CA VAL A 91 7.47 -4.17 -10.00
C VAL A 91 8.72 -4.51 -9.21
N ARG A 92 9.48 -3.46 -8.88
CA ARG A 92 10.71 -3.57 -8.12
C ARG A 92 10.44 -3.47 -6.62
N ALA A 93 9.62 -2.50 -6.22
CA ALA A 93 9.19 -2.29 -4.85
C ALA A 93 7.84 -1.58 -4.80
N VAL A 94 7.07 -1.80 -3.75
CA VAL A 94 5.82 -1.08 -3.48
C VAL A 94 5.95 -0.46 -2.12
N ARG A 95 5.79 0.86 -2.02
CA ARG A 95 5.88 1.58 -0.75
C ARG A 95 4.68 2.50 -0.55
N PRO A 96 4.26 2.74 0.70
CA PRO A 96 3.23 3.74 0.95
C PRO A 96 3.74 5.15 0.64
N PRO A 97 2.86 6.07 0.21
CA PRO A 97 3.24 7.46 0.00
C PRO A 97 3.69 8.07 1.32
N GLN A 98 4.84 8.76 1.32
CA GLN A 98 5.44 9.35 2.53
C GLN A 98 4.68 10.57 3.07
N SER A 99 3.57 10.96 2.45
CA SER A 99 2.78 12.11 2.86
C SER A 99 1.40 11.66 3.30
N PRO A 100 1.08 11.74 4.60
CA PRO A 100 -0.29 11.58 5.07
C PRO A 100 -1.10 12.79 4.61
N VAL A 101 -1.78 12.67 3.46
CA VAL A 101 -2.86 13.60 3.15
C VAL A 101 -4.13 13.05 3.76
N ALA A 102 -4.45 13.53 4.97
CA ALA A 102 -5.78 13.54 5.62
C ALA A 102 -5.84 13.13 7.11
N ALA A 103 -4.82 13.45 7.92
CA ALA A 103 -4.99 13.42 9.39
C ALA A 103 -5.02 14.82 10.05
N ASP A 104 -4.84 15.91 9.30
CA ASP A 104 -4.78 17.26 9.89
C ASP A 104 -6.17 17.90 10.11
N LEU A 105 -7.24 17.41 9.45
CA LEU A 105 -8.56 18.08 9.51
C LEU A 105 -9.56 17.46 10.50
N ALA A 106 -9.28 16.30 11.12
CA ALA A 106 -10.19 15.67 12.09
C ALA A 106 -9.84 15.98 13.56
N THR A 107 -8.62 16.42 13.87
CA THR A 107 -8.18 16.76 15.25
C THR A 107 -8.34 18.25 15.60
N ALA A 108 -8.84 19.10 14.69
CA ALA A 108 -9.16 20.50 15.02
C ALA A 108 -10.62 20.72 15.46
N LEU A 109 -11.48 19.69 15.40
CA LEU A 109 -12.89 19.77 15.77
C LEU A 109 -13.28 18.61 16.71
N GLY A 110 -12.73 18.64 17.93
CA GLY A 110 -13.23 17.93 19.10
C GLY A 110 -13.69 18.93 20.19
N PRO A 111 -14.71 18.60 21.00
CA PRO A 111 -15.78 19.52 21.40
C PRO A 111 -15.47 20.38 22.62
N GLY A 112 -16.27 21.45 22.80
CA GLY A 112 -16.27 22.28 24.00
C GLY A 112 -16.35 21.46 25.29
N GLY A 113 -15.28 21.51 26.08
CA GLY A 113 -15.29 21.18 27.49
C GLY A 113 -15.51 22.46 28.28
N GLY A 114 -16.73 22.65 28.78
CA GLY A 114 -17.02 23.69 29.74
C GLY A 114 -16.32 23.42 31.08
N THR A 115 -15.83 24.49 31.69
CA THR A 115 -15.73 24.64 33.14
C THR A 115 -16.11 26.06 33.48
#